data_AF-A0ABD6EC82-F1
#
_entry.id   AF-A0ABD6EC82-F1
#
_cell.length_a   1.000
_cell.length_b   1.000
_cell.length_c   1.000
_cell.angle_alpha   90.00
_cell.angle_beta   90.00
_cell.angle_gamma   90.00
#
_symmetry.space_group_name_H-M   'P 1'
#
loop_
_entity.id
_entity.type
_entity.pdbx_description
1 polymer ?
#
loop_
_entity_poly.entity_id
_entity_poly.type
_entity_poly.pdbx_seq_one_letter_code
_entity_poly.pdbx_strand_id
1 'polypeptide(L)'
;MGSSGEYGCSVEELRTLMEYRGIEAKEKIDADYGGVEGLCKKLKTDPVHGLPQNNDELDRRRAVFGANEIPPHPPKSFLQLVWEALQDVTLIILLVSAIVSLALSFYRSPDNGTGVGVDDSEHEAGWIEGVAILISVIVVVLVTALNDYTKERQFRGLQAKIETEHKFAVIRGGNQIQIVVNELVVGDVACVKYGDLLPADGVIIQSNDLKIDESSLTGESDQIRKGPEHDLMLLSGTHVMEGSGKMLVTAVGVNSQTGIIMTLLGAAKTVVEEERKAAKREDSRTRRTSKLVGGDAVTSSGFEDGTAQALLTDRFSCAFFHKAAESDK
;
A
#
# COMPACT_ATOMS: atom_id res chain seq x y z
N MET A 1 -22.71 -13.72 -7.89
CA MET A 1 -23.17 -15.06 -8.32
C MET A 1 -22.17 -15.58 -9.34
N GLY A 2 -20.96 -15.92 -8.89
CA GLY A 2 -19.99 -16.62 -9.74
C GLY A 2 -20.54 -18.00 -10.05
N SER A 3 -20.72 -18.32 -11.33
CA SER A 3 -21.26 -19.62 -11.73
C SER A 3 -20.33 -20.73 -11.24
N SER A 4 -20.87 -21.72 -10.54
CA SER A 4 -20.25 -23.02 -10.22
C SER A 4 -19.97 -23.85 -11.49
N GLY A 5 -19.57 -23.20 -12.58
CA GLY A 5 -19.82 -23.60 -13.97
C GLY A 5 -18.94 -24.72 -14.51
N GLU A 6 -18.11 -25.34 -13.66
CA GLU A 6 -17.30 -26.51 -14.03
C GLU A 6 -16.78 -27.25 -12.80
N TYR A 7 -16.55 -26.51 -11.70
CA TYR A 7 -16.10 -27.02 -10.41
C TYR A 7 -17.25 -26.99 -9.40
N GLY A 8 -17.22 -27.91 -8.43
CA GLY A 8 -18.27 -28.03 -7.40
C GLY A 8 -18.23 -26.95 -6.31
N CYS A 9 -17.36 -25.95 -6.45
CA CYS A 9 -17.14 -24.86 -5.50
C CYS A 9 -17.00 -23.53 -6.24
N SER A 10 -17.49 -22.45 -5.64
CA SER A 10 -17.27 -21.06 -6.06
C SER A 10 -16.08 -20.43 -5.32
N VAL A 11 -15.57 -19.31 -5.84
CA VAL A 11 -14.48 -18.55 -5.21
C VAL A 11 -14.92 -18.02 -3.84
N GLU A 12 -16.16 -17.54 -3.75
CA GLU A 12 -16.73 -17.01 -2.52
C GLU A 12 -16.85 -18.10 -1.44
N GLU A 13 -17.28 -19.31 -1.79
CA GLU A 13 -17.33 -20.44 -0.85
C GLU A 13 -15.95 -20.83 -0.33
N LEU A 14 -14.93 -20.87 -1.20
CA LEU A 14 -13.56 -21.19 -0.81
C LEU A 14 -12.96 -20.08 0.06
N ARG A 15 -13.27 -18.81 -0.22
CA ARG A 15 -12.85 -17.68 0.60
C ARG A 15 -13.47 -17.73 1.99
N THR A 16 -14.78 -17.95 2.08
CA THR A 16 -15.49 -18.08 3.37
C THR A 16 -15.01 -19.30 4.14
N LEU A 17 -14.66 -20.40 3.45
CA LEU A 17 -14.06 -21.56 4.10
C LEU A 17 -12.77 -21.21 4.86
N MET A 18 -11.94 -20.31 4.31
CA MET A 18 -10.68 -19.90 4.92
C MET A 18 -10.82 -18.93 6.10
N GLU A 19 -12.04 -18.45 6.40
CA GLU A 19 -12.32 -17.62 7.57
C GLU A 19 -12.44 -18.47 8.85
N TYR A 20 -12.82 -19.75 8.72
CA TYR A 20 -12.93 -20.66 9.85
C TYR A 20 -11.56 -21.11 10.37
N ARG A 21 -11.50 -21.51 11.65
CA ARG A 21 -10.28 -21.99 12.31
C ARG A 21 -10.53 -23.22 13.16
N GLY A 22 -9.48 -24.03 13.35
CA GLY A 22 -9.49 -25.14 14.30
C GLY A 22 -10.59 -26.17 14.03
N ILE A 23 -11.32 -26.53 15.08
CA ILE A 23 -12.37 -27.55 15.03
C ILE A 23 -13.55 -27.10 14.16
N GLU A 24 -13.92 -25.83 14.22
CA GLU A 24 -15.03 -25.28 13.41
C GLU A 24 -14.76 -25.43 11.91
N ALA A 25 -13.51 -25.21 11.49
CA ALA A 25 -13.12 -25.39 10.10
C ALA A 25 -13.25 -26.85 9.65
N LYS A 26 -12.88 -27.79 10.52
CA LYS A 26 -13.04 -29.22 10.25
C LYS A 26 -14.50 -29.63 10.12
N GLU A 27 -15.35 -29.21 11.07
CA GLU A 27 -16.79 -29.49 11.02
C GLU A 27 -17.43 -28.92 9.74
N LYS A 28 -16.99 -27.73 9.33
CA LYS A 28 -17.46 -27.09 8.10
C LYS A 28 -17.03 -27.86 6.84
N ILE A 29 -15.79 -28.32 6.78
CA ILE A 29 -15.31 -29.16 5.68
C ILE A 29 -16.09 -30.47 5.61
N ASP A 30 -16.29 -31.12 6.75
CA ASP A 30 -17.00 -32.39 6.83
C ASP A 30 -18.47 -32.22 6.42
N ALA A 31 -19.14 -31.15 6.84
CA ALA A 31 -20.54 -30.88 6.53
C ALA A 31 -20.79 -30.50 5.06
N ASP A 32 -20.00 -29.56 4.51
CA ASP A 32 -20.28 -28.98 3.18
C ASP A 32 -19.65 -29.78 2.02
N TYR A 33 -18.56 -30.50 2.32
CA TYR A 33 -17.77 -31.19 1.32
C TYR A 33 -17.66 -32.70 1.55
N GLY A 34 -17.99 -33.21 2.74
CA GLY A 34 -17.78 -34.62 3.09
C GLY A 34 -16.32 -34.94 3.41
N GLY A 35 -15.59 -33.97 3.94
CA GLY A 35 -14.18 -34.10 4.30
C GLY A 35 -13.23 -33.52 3.25
N VAL A 36 -11.92 -33.61 3.54
CA VAL A 36 -10.86 -33.08 2.65
C VAL A 36 -10.88 -33.80 1.29
N GLU A 37 -11.14 -35.11 1.27
CA GLU A 37 -11.26 -35.88 0.02
C GLU A 37 -12.43 -35.40 -0.85
N GLY A 38 -13.55 -35.05 -0.22
CA GLY A 38 -14.70 -34.50 -0.92
C GLY A 38 -14.43 -33.12 -1.51
N LEU A 39 -13.69 -32.27 -0.80
CA LEU A 39 -13.21 -30.98 -1.31
C LEU A 39 -12.27 -31.18 -2.52
N CYS A 40 -11.31 -32.11 -2.45
CA CYS A 40 -10.47 -32.48 -3.58
C CYS A 40 -11.30 -32.93 -4.80
N LYS A 41 -12.34 -33.75 -4.57
CA LYS A 41 -13.25 -34.21 -5.63
C LYS A 41 -14.02 -33.06 -6.28
N LYS A 42 -14.51 -32.08 -5.50
CA LYS A 42 -15.20 -30.90 -6.04
C LYS A 42 -14.27 -30.02 -6.87
N LEU A 43 -13.01 -29.90 -6.47
CA LEU A 43 -11.96 -29.19 -7.20
C LEU A 43 -11.31 -30.03 -8.32
N LYS A 44 -11.78 -31.26 -8.55
CA LYS A 44 -11.23 -32.22 -9.55
C LYS A 44 -9.72 -32.44 -9.40
N THR A 45 -9.24 -32.52 -8.17
CA THR A 45 -7.84 -32.76 -7.82
C THR A 45 -7.68 -34.16 -7.22
N ASP A 46 -6.61 -34.86 -7.61
CA ASP A 46 -6.19 -36.09 -6.93
C ASP A 46 -5.32 -35.74 -5.70
N PRO A 47 -5.64 -36.19 -4.48
CA PRO A 47 -4.85 -35.88 -3.28
C PRO A 47 -3.41 -36.41 -3.32
N VAL A 48 -3.15 -37.47 -4.09
CA VAL A 48 -1.86 -38.15 -4.20
C VAL A 48 -1.09 -37.67 -5.43
N HIS A 49 -1.77 -37.59 -6.59
CA HIS A 49 -1.13 -37.25 -7.87
C HIS A 49 -1.24 -35.77 -8.25
N GLY A 50 -2.04 -34.99 -7.53
CA GLY A 50 -2.27 -33.57 -7.79
C GLY A 50 -2.99 -33.29 -9.10
N LEU A 51 -2.77 -32.09 -9.65
CA LEU A 51 -3.38 -31.67 -10.93
C LEU A 51 -2.62 -32.24 -12.13
N PRO A 52 -3.29 -32.52 -13.26
CA PRO A 52 -2.59 -32.85 -14.50
C PRO A 52 -1.75 -31.66 -14.98
N GLN A 53 -0.58 -31.94 -15.58
CA GLN A 53 0.34 -30.90 -16.09
C GLN A 53 -0.12 -30.36 -17.47
N ASN A 54 -1.39 -30.00 -17.58
CA ASN A 54 -1.97 -29.44 -18.80
C ASN A 54 -2.16 -27.92 -18.64
N ASN A 55 -1.47 -27.11 -19.45
CA ASN A 55 -1.54 -25.65 -19.38
C ASN A 55 -2.97 -25.13 -19.60
N ASP A 56 -3.76 -25.75 -20.48
CA ASP A 56 -5.13 -25.31 -20.75
C ASP A 56 -6.02 -25.42 -19.49
N GLU A 57 -5.83 -26.46 -18.68
CA GLU A 57 -6.57 -26.64 -17.42
C GLU A 57 -6.11 -25.63 -16.37
N LEU A 58 -4.81 -25.36 -16.29
CA LEU A 58 -4.25 -24.38 -15.36
C LEU A 58 -4.75 -22.96 -15.69
N ASP A 59 -4.80 -22.60 -16.98
CA ASP A 59 -5.28 -21.30 -17.43
C ASP A 59 -6.79 -21.13 -17.22
N ARG A 60 -7.58 -22.19 -17.40
CA ARG A 60 -9.00 -22.20 -17.02
C ARG A 60 -9.19 -21.96 -15.54
N ARG A 61 -8.42 -22.62 -14.68
CA ARG A 61 -8.47 -22.39 -13.22
C ARG A 61 -8.09 -20.96 -12.86
N ARG A 62 -7.09 -20.38 -13.51
CA ARG A 62 -6.74 -18.96 -13.32
C ARG A 62 -7.89 -18.03 -13.71
N ALA A 63 -8.60 -18.35 -14.79
CA ALA A 63 -9.76 -17.57 -15.21
C ALA A 63 -10.94 -17.67 -14.24
N VAL A 64 -11.15 -18.84 -13.61
CA VAL A 64 -12.25 -19.08 -12.67
C VAL A 64 -11.94 -18.60 -11.25
N PHE A 65 -10.78 -18.97 -10.70
CA PHE A 65 -10.40 -18.75 -9.30
C PHE A 65 -9.45 -17.57 -9.07
N GLY A 66 -8.88 -17.01 -10.16
CA GLY A 66 -7.89 -15.95 -10.10
C GLY A 66 -6.44 -16.46 -10.16
N ALA A 67 -5.52 -15.51 -10.33
CA ALA A 67 -4.08 -15.75 -10.33
C ALA A 67 -3.48 -15.52 -8.93
N ASN A 68 -2.38 -16.22 -8.62
CA ASN A 68 -1.65 -16.02 -7.36
C ASN A 68 -0.74 -14.78 -7.41
N GLU A 69 -1.34 -13.62 -7.63
CA GLU A 69 -0.65 -12.34 -7.69
C GLU A 69 -1.42 -11.30 -6.89
N ILE A 70 -0.73 -10.59 -6.01
CA ILE A 70 -1.27 -9.41 -5.32
C ILE A 70 -0.86 -8.20 -6.17
N PRO A 71 -1.81 -7.43 -6.72
CA PRO A 71 -1.50 -6.37 -7.66
C PRO A 71 -0.55 -5.35 -7.01
N PRO A 72 0.63 -5.09 -7.61
CA PRO A 72 1.56 -4.10 -7.09
C PRO A 72 0.97 -2.70 -7.27
N HIS A 73 1.38 -1.76 -6.40
CA HIS A 73 1.01 -0.36 -6.58
C HIS A 73 1.52 0.16 -7.93
N PRO A 74 0.71 0.91 -8.69
CA PRO A 74 1.11 1.40 -9.99
C PRO A 74 2.34 2.32 -9.85
N PRO A 75 3.35 2.20 -10.72
CA PRO A 75 4.57 2.97 -10.62
C PRO A 75 4.28 4.46 -10.81
N LYS A 76 4.96 5.31 -10.05
CA LYS A 76 4.90 6.77 -10.26
C LYS A 76 5.48 7.11 -11.63
N SER A 77 4.77 7.98 -12.37
CA SER A 77 5.29 8.50 -13.63
C SER A 77 6.41 9.52 -13.39
N PHE A 78 7.30 9.71 -14.37
CA PHE A 78 8.37 10.71 -14.27
C PHE A 78 7.82 12.12 -14.00
N LEU A 79 6.73 12.51 -14.68
CA LEU A 79 6.09 13.82 -14.45
C LEU A 79 5.48 13.94 -13.05
N GLN A 80 4.96 12.85 -12.51
CA GLN A 80 4.46 12.82 -11.14
C GLN A 80 5.61 12.99 -10.12
N LEU A 81 6.78 12.39 -10.37
CA LEU A 81 7.98 12.60 -9.55
C LEU A 81 8.50 14.04 -9.64
N VAL A 82 8.50 14.63 -10.85
CA VAL A 82 8.83 16.06 -11.03
C VAL A 82 7.86 16.95 -10.26
N TRP A 83 6.56 16.66 -10.34
CA TRP A 83 5.53 17.41 -9.62
C TRP A 83 5.68 17.27 -8.09
N GLU A 84 6.04 16.09 -7.61
CA GLU A 84 6.31 15.83 -6.19
C GLU A 84 7.56 16.58 -5.71
N ALA A 85 8.63 16.56 -6.51
CA ALA A 85 9.85 17.34 -6.23
C ALA A 85 9.57 18.85 -6.17
N LEU A 86 8.70 19.38 -7.03
CA LEU A 86 8.29 20.80 -7.01
C LEU A 86 7.46 21.20 -5.78
N GLN A 87 6.94 20.26 -4.99
CA GLN A 87 6.19 20.56 -3.77
C GLN A 87 7.06 20.78 -2.53
N ASP A 88 8.38 20.66 -2.66
CA ASP A 88 9.31 21.00 -1.58
C ASP A 88 9.20 22.49 -1.25
N VAL A 89 8.93 22.79 0.03
CA VAL A 89 8.78 24.17 0.53
C VAL A 89 10.03 24.99 0.24
N THR A 90 11.22 24.37 0.29
CA THR A 90 12.48 25.04 -0.02
C THR A 90 12.55 25.48 -1.48
N LEU A 91 12.17 24.60 -2.42
CA LEU A 91 12.13 24.91 -3.86
C LEU A 91 11.05 25.94 -4.18
N ILE A 92 9.90 25.88 -3.50
CA ILE A 92 8.83 26.88 -3.67
C ILE A 92 9.32 28.27 -3.24
N ILE A 93 10.02 28.38 -2.10
CA ILE A 93 10.57 29.66 -1.63
C ILE A 93 11.57 30.22 -2.65
N LEU A 94 12.46 29.37 -3.19
CA LEU A 94 13.42 29.78 -4.22
C LEU A 94 12.73 30.21 -5.52
N LEU A 95 11.67 29.51 -5.94
CA LEU A 95 10.91 29.87 -7.14
C LEU A 95 10.19 31.21 -6.97
N VAL A 96 9.58 31.46 -5.80
CA VAL A 96 8.94 32.74 -5.49
C VAL A 96 9.98 33.87 -5.47
N SER A 97 11.15 33.64 -4.85
CA SER A 97 12.26 34.60 -4.84
C SER A 97 12.76 34.92 -6.26
N ALA A 98 12.90 33.91 -7.13
CA ALA A 98 13.28 34.09 -8.52
C ALA A 98 12.25 34.93 -9.29
N ILE A 99 10.95 34.63 -9.12
CA ILE A 99 9.87 35.38 -9.78
C ILE A 99 9.81 36.83 -9.29
N VAL A 100 9.93 37.08 -7.98
CA VAL A 100 9.94 38.44 -7.42
C VAL A 100 11.13 39.24 -7.92
N SER A 101 12.32 38.63 -7.96
CA SER A 101 13.55 39.29 -8.46
C SER A 101 13.42 39.64 -9.94
N LEU A 102 12.88 38.71 -10.75
CA LEU A 102 12.61 38.95 -12.16
C LEU A 102 11.54 40.04 -12.38
N ALA A 103 10.46 40.02 -11.60
CA ALA A 103 9.40 41.02 -11.68
C ALA A 103 9.91 42.42 -11.30
N LEU A 104 10.70 42.55 -10.23
CA LEU A 104 11.34 43.81 -9.84
C LEU A 104 12.32 44.32 -10.91
N SER A 105 13.02 43.41 -11.59
CA SER A 105 13.89 43.77 -12.71
C SER A 105 13.11 44.32 -13.91
N PHE A 106 11.89 43.83 -14.18
CA PHE A 106 11.05 44.34 -15.26
C PHE A 106 10.25 45.60 -14.87
N TYR A 107 9.94 45.80 -13.58
CA TYR A 107 9.15 46.93 -13.10
C TYR A 107 9.97 48.21 -12.84
N ARG A 108 11.29 48.10 -12.64
CA ARG A 108 12.17 49.27 -12.62
C ARG A 108 12.22 49.88 -14.01
N SER A 109 11.42 50.93 -14.22
CA SER A 109 11.51 51.79 -15.41
C SER A 109 12.92 52.41 -15.51
N PRO A 110 13.46 52.68 -16.71
CA PRO A 110 14.84 53.16 -16.90
C PRO A 110 15.11 54.58 -16.37
N ASP A 111 14.13 55.25 -15.79
CA ASP A 111 14.27 56.61 -15.28
C ASP A 111 13.86 56.64 -13.81
N ASN A 112 14.85 56.91 -12.95
CA ASN A 112 14.83 57.98 -11.96
C ASN A 112 16.04 57.80 -11.03
N GLY A 113 17.10 58.58 -11.28
CA GLY A 113 18.22 58.68 -10.38
C GLY A 113 17.78 59.17 -9.01
N THR A 114 18.10 58.40 -7.97
CA THR A 114 18.53 58.92 -6.66
C THR A 114 19.11 57.77 -5.82
N GLY A 115 20.41 57.86 -5.54
CA GLY A 115 20.94 57.46 -4.23
C GLY A 115 21.74 56.16 -4.16
N VAL A 116 23.03 56.36 -3.83
CA VAL A 116 24.06 55.41 -3.38
C VAL A 116 24.83 54.72 -4.50
N GLY A 117 26.06 55.18 -4.72
CA GLY A 117 26.95 54.77 -5.79
C GLY A 117 27.30 53.29 -5.75
N VAL A 118 26.77 52.57 -6.74
CA VAL A 118 27.27 51.28 -7.22
C VAL A 118 27.23 51.38 -8.75
N ASP A 119 28.32 50.94 -9.39
CA ASP A 119 28.66 51.14 -10.80
C ASP A 119 27.50 50.96 -11.81
N ASP A 120 27.52 51.79 -12.86
CA ASP A 120 26.61 51.79 -14.03
C ASP A 120 26.62 50.50 -14.88
N SER A 121 27.22 49.41 -14.39
CA SER A 121 27.20 48.07 -14.99
C SER A 121 26.08 47.15 -14.45
N GLU A 122 25.33 47.56 -13.42
CA GLU A 122 24.40 46.65 -12.71
C GLU A 122 22.98 46.58 -13.29
N HIS A 123 22.54 47.57 -14.08
CA HIS A 123 21.16 47.58 -14.61
C HIS A 123 20.89 46.50 -15.67
N GLU A 124 21.91 46.07 -16.42
CA GLU A 124 21.77 44.97 -17.38
C GLU A 124 21.84 43.58 -16.74
N ALA A 125 22.23 43.48 -15.45
CA ALA A 125 22.42 42.22 -14.76
C ALA A 125 21.23 41.78 -13.88
N GLY A 126 20.26 42.66 -13.60
CA GLY A 126 19.14 42.34 -12.69
C GLY A 126 18.24 41.19 -13.15
N TRP A 127 17.99 41.07 -14.46
CA TRP A 127 17.23 39.95 -15.01
C TRP A 127 18.07 38.66 -15.05
N ILE A 128 19.39 38.79 -15.16
CA ILE A 128 20.34 37.67 -15.20
C ILE A 128 20.35 36.96 -13.84
N GLU A 129 20.26 37.69 -12.73
CA GLU A 129 20.18 37.11 -11.39
C GLU A 129 18.91 36.25 -11.20
N GLY A 130 17.74 36.78 -11.57
CA GLY A 130 16.48 36.04 -11.50
C GLY A 130 16.46 34.80 -12.41
N VAL A 131 17.02 34.92 -13.62
CA VAL A 131 17.17 33.81 -14.57
C VAL A 131 18.15 32.76 -14.05
N ALA A 132 19.27 33.16 -13.42
CA ALA A 132 20.25 32.25 -12.85
C ALA A 132 19.65 31.38 -11.73
N ILE A 133 18.84 31.98 -10.85
CA ILE A 133 18.12 31.25 -9.79
C ILE A 133 17.09 30.30 -10.41
N LEU A 134 16.34 30.74 -11.42
CA LEU A 134 15.35 29.90 -12.09
C LEU A 134 15.99 28.67 -12.74
N ILE A 135 17.09 28.85 -13.46
CA ILE A 135 17.84 27.75 -14.09
C ILE A 135 18.38 26.81 -13.02
N SER A 136 18.94 27.33 -11.93
CA SER A 136 19.44 26.52 -10.80
C SER A 136 18.34 25.62 -10.22
N VAL A 137 17.16 26.18 -9.95
CA VAL A 137 15.99 25.43 -9.45
C VAL A 137 15.55 24.35 -10.45
N ILE A 138 15.49 24.66 -11.75
CA ILE A 138 15.13 23.68 -12.79
C ILE A 138 16.12 22.51 -12.81
N VAL A 139 17.42 22.80 -12.75
CA VAL A 139 18.47 21.76 -12.74
C VAL A 139 18.33 20.89 -11.49
N VAL A 140 18.14 21.49 -10.31
CA VAL A 140 17.96 20.73 -9.06
C VAL A 140 16.72 19.83 -9.13
N VAL A 141 15.58 20.35 -9.60
CA VAL A 141 14.34 19.56 -9.78
C VAL A 141 14.58 18.41 -10.75
N LEU A 142 15.25 18.66 -11.87
CA LEU A 142 15.53 17.62 -12.87
C LEU A 142 16.46 16.54 -12.31
N VAL A 143 17.54 16.92 -11.62
CA VAL A 143 18.47 15.97 -10.98
C VAL A 143 17.75 15.16 -9.90
N THR A 144 16.91 15.80 -9.10
CA THR A 144 16.12 15.13 -8.06
C THR A 144 15.15 14.13 -8.67
N ALA A 145 14.37 14.55 -9.67
CA ALA A 145 13.41 13.68 -10.35
C ALA A 145 14.09 12.52 -11.09
N LEU A 146 15.26 12.74 -11.72
CA LEU A 146 16.04 11.68 -12.35
C LEU A 146 16.59 10.70 -11.31
N ASN A 147 17.13 11.19 -10.20
CA ASN A 147 17.59 10.34 -9.10
C ASN A 147 16.46 9.48 -8.56
N ASP A 148 15.30 10.06 -8.28
CA ASP A 148 14.15 9.31 -7.76
C ASP A 148 13.58 8.34 -8.79
N TYR A 149 13.56 8.71 -10.08
CA TYR A 149 13.17 7.80 -11.15
C TYR A 149 14.12 6.61 -11.29
N THR A 150 15.44 6.83 -11.16
CA THR A 150 16.41 5.73 -11.18
C THR A 150 16.30 4.81 -9.97
N LYS A 151 16.06 5.35 -8.76
CA LYS A 151 15.77 4.56 -7.55
C LYS A 151 14.52 3.71 -7.72
N GLU A 152 13.43 4.32 -8.20
CA GLU A 152 12.17 3.62 -8.46
C GLU A 152 12.38 2.48 -9.47
N ARG A 153 13.14 2.73 -10.55
CA ARG A 153 13.46 1.70 -11.55
C ARG A 153 14.30 0.55 -10.97
N GLN A 154 15.25 0.84 -10.08
CA GLN A 154 16.05 -0.17 -9.40
C GLN A 154 15.20 -1.02 -8.44
N PHE A 155 14.33 -0.37 -7.67
CA PHE A 155 13.40 -1.05 -6.78
C PHE A 155 12.50 -2.01 -7.55
N ARG A 156 11.96 -1.58 -8.70
CA ARG A 156 11.18 -2.43 -9.60
C ARG A 156 11.95 -3.63 -10.15
N GLY A 157 13.22 -3.44 -10.50
CA GLY A 157 14.07 -4.54 -10.99
C GLY A 157 14.33 -5.60 -9.92
N LEU A 158 14.52 -5.17 -8.66
CA LEU A 158 14.66 -6.08 -7.52
C LEU A 158 13.35 -6.82 -7.24
N GLN A 159 12.23 -6.11 -7.22
CA GLN A 159 10.90 -6.68 -6.97
C GLN A 159 10.55 -7.75 -8.00
N ALA A 160 10.72 -7.44 -9.30
CA ALA A 160 10.47 -8.39 -10.38
C ALA A 160 11.37 -9.64 -10.27
N LYS A 161 12.62 -9.47 -9.86
CA LYS A 161 13.54 -10.60 -9.67
C LYS A 161 13.12 -11.50 -8.52
N ILE A 162 12.74 -10.91 -7.38
CA ILE A 162 12.24 -11.65 -6.20
C ILE A 162 10.99 -12.46 -6.55
N GLU A 163 10.05 -11.86 -7.29
CA GLU A 163 8.82 -12.52 -7.74
C GLU A 163 9.09 -13.73 -8.66
N THR A 164 10.10 -13.66 -9.52
CA THR A 164 10.45 -14.76 -10.43
C THR A 164 11.30 -15.87 -9.82
N GLU A 165 11.99 -15.61 -8.71
CA GLU A 165 12.93 -16.57 -8.09
C GLU A 165 12.29 -17.42 -6.98
N HIS A 166 11.19 -16.97 -6.39
CA HIS A 166 10.48 -17.73 -5.36
C HIS A 166 9.75 -18.94 -5.97
N LYS A 167 10.29 -20.12 -5.69
CA LYS A 167 9.73 -21.41 -6.12
C LYS A 167 9.13 -22.16 -4.95
N PHE A 168 8.05 -22.87 -5.22
CA PHE A 168 7.36 -23.73 -4.26
C PHE A 168 7.16 -25.13 -4.83
N ALA A 169 7.25 -26.14 -3.96
CA ALA A 169 7.07 -27.53 -4.36
C ALA A 169 5.58 -27.86 -4.46
N VAL A 170 5.15 -28.38 -5.60
CA VAL A 170 3.79 -28.89 -5.83
C VAL A 170 3.83 -30.27 -6.47
N ILE A 171 2.75 -31.02 -6.33
CA ILE A 171 2.55 -32.29 -7.02
C ILE A 171 1.63 -32.03 -8.23
N ARG A 172 2.14 -32.30 -9.43
CA ARG A 172 1.35 -32.29 -10.67
C ARG A 172 1.68 -33.53 -11.49
N GLY A 173 0.66 -34.24 -11.98
CA GLY A 173 0.80 -35.46 -12.77
C GLY A 173 1.55 -36.58 -12.03
N GLY A 174 1.43 -36.66 -10.70
CA GLY A 174 2.12 -37.62 -9.85
C GLY A 174 3.58 -37.27 -9.52
N ASN A 175 4.12 -36.20 -10.09
CA ASN A 175 5.50 -35.79 -9.88
C ASN A 175 5.58 -34.53 -9.01
N GLN A 176 6.51 -34.53 -8.06
CA GLN A 176 6.83 -33.33 -7.29
C GLN A 176 7.72 -32.42 -8.13
N ILE A 177 7.21 -31.23 -8.47
CA ILE A 177 7.88 -30.23 -9.29
C ILE A 177 7.98 -28.90 -8.52
N GLN A 178 9.00 -28.10 -8.84
CA GLN A 178 9.18 -26.76 -8.29
C GLN A 178 8.64 -25.75 -9.30
N ILE A 179 7.56 -25.05 -8.95
CA ILE A 179 6.93 -24.02 -9.79
C ILE A 179 7.15 -22.65 -9.16
N VAL A 180 7.08 -21.59 -9.96
CA VAL A 180 7.09 -20.22 -9.44
C VAL A 180 5.79 -19.98 -8.66
N VAL A 181 5.86 -19.25 -7.55
CA VAL A 181 4.71 -18.96 -6.68
C VAL A 181 3.53 -18.36 -7.46
N ASN A 182 3.78 -17.52 -8.46
CA ASN A 182 2.75 -16.88 -9.29
C ASN A 182 2.00 -17.88 -10.19
N GLU A 183 2.59 -19.06 -10.48
CA GLU A 183 1.96 -20.09 -11.30
C GLU A 183 1.05 -21.04 -10.51
N LEU A 184 1.01 -20.88 -9.18
CA LEU A 184 0.17 -21.67 -8.28
C LEU A 184 -1.31 -21.39 -8.54
N VAL A 185 -2.12 -22.46 -8.58
CA VAL A 185 -3.56 -22.35 -8.84
C VAL A 185 -4.37 -23.12 -7.79
N VAL A 186 -5.65 -22.74 -7.66
CA VAL A 186 -6.59 -23.47 -6.80
C VAL A 186 -6.72 -24.93 -7.25
N GLY A 187 -6.60 -25.83 -6.29
CA GLY A 187 -6.58 -27.27 -6.50
C GLY A 187 -5.18 -27.87 -6.67
N ASP A 188 -4.09 -27.08 -6.68
CA ASP A 188 -2.75 -27.65 -6.58
C ASP A 188 -2.57 -28.37 -5.23
N VAL A 189 -1.79 -29.45 -5.23
CA VAL A 189 -1.32 -30.11 -4.01
C VAL A 189 0.08 -29.57 -3.72
N ALA A 190 0.20 -28.68 -2.75
CA ALA A 190 1.44 -28.04 -2.38
C ALA A 190 2.14 -28.84 -1.27
N CYS A 191 3.43 -29.09 -1.45
CA CYS A 191 4.28 -29.77 -0.48
C CYS A 191 4.94 -28.75 0.43
N VAL A 192 4.57 -28.78 1.69
CA VAL A 192 5.00 -27.84 2.72
C VAL A 192 6.13 -28.46 3.55
N LYS A 193 7.22 -27.74 3.75
CA LYS A 193 8.35 -28.18 4.60
C LYS A 193 8.80 -27.06 5.55
N TYR A 194 9.58 -27.46 6.55
CA TYR A 194 10.25 -26.54 7.46
C TYR A 194 10.96 -25.39 6.72
N GLY A 195 10.74 -24.17 7.21
CA GLY A 195 11.34 -22.94 6.68
C GLY A 195 10.58 -22.32 5.51
N ASP A 196 9.54 -22.97 4.99
CA ASP A 196 8.73 -22.40 3.92
C ASP A 196 7.87 -21.23 4.43
N LEU A 197 7.75 -20.20 3.59
CA LEU A 197 6.70 -19.19 3.66
C LEU A 197 5.54 -19.65 2.79
N LEU A 198 4.34 -19.74 3.35
CA LEU A 198 3.19 -20.23 2.60
C LEU A 198 2.75 -19.23 1.53
N PRO A 199 2.71 -19.61 0.24
CA PRO A 199 2.39 -18.71 -0.86
C PRO A 199 0.90 -18.47 -1.08
N ALA A 200 0.05 -19.36 -0.55
CA ALA A 200 -1.39 -19.36 -0.76
C ALA A 200 -2.08 -20.02 0.43
N ASP A 201 -3.40 -19.82 0.53
CA ASP A 201 -4.22 -20.48 1.54
C ASP A 201 -4.57 -21.89 1.10
N GLY A 202 -4.74 -22.78 2.07
CA GLY A 202 -5.07 -24.17 1.79
C GLY A 202 -5.56 -24.96 2.99
N VAL A 203 -6.00 -26.18 2.68
CA VAL A 203 -6.46 -27.17 3.64
C VAL A 203 -5.47 -28.33 3.66
N ILE A 204 -5.12 -28.79 4.86
CA ILE A 204 -4.18 -29.91 5.04
C ILE A 204 -4.81 -31.21 4.54
N ILE A 205 -4.08 -31.88 3.65
CA ILE A 205 -4.34 -33.27 3.24
C ILE A 205 -3.59 -34.22 4.17
N GLN A 206 -2.33 -33.90 4.46
CA GLN A 206 -1.45 -34.73 5.29
C GLN A 206 -0.49 -33.83 6.08
N SER A 207 -0.24 -34.15 7.34
CA SER A 207 0.69 -33.41 8.20
C SER A 207 1.55 -34.37 9.02
N ASN A 208 2.83 -34.04 9.16
CA ASN A 208 3.79 -34.71 10.03
C ASN A 208 4.38 -33.66 10.98
N ASP A 209 3.89 -33.63 12.23
CA ASP A 209 4.30 -32.69 13.28
C ASP A 209 4.38 -31.22 12.83
N LEU A 210 3.42 -30.81 12.01
CA LEU A 210 3.42 -29.49 11.38
C LEU A 210 3.09 -28.40 12.42
N LYS A 211 3.99 -27.43 12.56
CA LYS A 211 3.77 -26.23 13.39
C LYS A 211 4.05 -24.98 12.60
N ILE A 212 3.17 -23.99 12.75
CA ILE A 212 3.20 -22.76 11.98
C ILE A 212 3.18 -21.55 12.90
N ASP A 213 3.96 -20.55 12.52
CA ASP A 213 3.94 -19.22 13.11
C ASP A 213 2.94 -18.34 12.34
N GLU A 214 1.82 -18.02 12.99
CA GLU A 214 0.77 -17.14 12.46
C GLU A 214 0.90 -15.69 12.95
N SER A 215 2.01 -15.32 13.60
CA SER A 215 2.23 -13.97 14.14
C SER A 215 2.12 -12.87 13.10
N SER A 216 2.44 -13.18 11.84
CA SER A 216 2.30 -12.23 10.72
C SER A 216 0.85 -11.85 10.43
N LEU A 217 -0.12 -12.69 10.82
CA LEU A 217 -1.53 -12.50 10.57
C LEU A 217 -2.33 -12.14 11.83
N THR A 218 -2.08 -12.84 12.94
CA THR A 218 -2.81 -12.66 14.20
C THR A 218 -2.11 -11.71 15.17
N GLY A 219 -0.80 -11.50 15.01
CA GLY A 219 0.04 -10.77 15.96
C GLY A 219 0.44 -11.60 17.19
N GLU A 220 -0.01 -12.84 17.31
CA GLU A 220 0.34 -13.74 18.41
C GLU A 220 1.54 -14.61 18.00
N SER A 221 2.59 -14.65 18.84
CA SER A 221 3.84 -15.36 18.52
C SER A 221 3.83 -16.87 18.82
N ASP A 222 2.69 -17.41 19.25
CA ASP A 222 2.59 -18.81 19.61
C ASP A 222 2.51 -19.70 18.37
N GLN A 223 3.29 -20.79 18.39
CA GLN A 223 3.28 -21.76 17.31
C GLN A 223 2.02 -22.63 17.38
N ILE A 224 1.26 -22.62 16.30
CA ILE A 224 0.01 -23.38 16.20
C ILE A 224 0.28 -24.74 15.58
N ARG A 225 -0.14 -25.81 16.27
CA ARG A 225 -0.08 -27.18 15.76
C ARG A 225 -1.15 -27.39 14.71
N LYS A 226 -0.74 -27.91 13.56
CA LYS A 226 -1.59 -28.13 12.41
C LYS A 226 -1.73 -29.62 12.12
N GLY A 227 -2.95 -30.05 11.80
CA GLY A 227 -3.25 -31.43 11.47
C GLY A 227 -4.71 -31.83 11.67
N PRO A 228 -5.09 -33.08 11.33
CA PRO A 228 -6.48 -33.55 11.29
C PRO A 228 -7.24 -33.49 12.62
N GLU A 229 -6.53 -33.48 13.75
CA GLU A 229 -7.12 -33.43 15.08
C GLU A 229 -7.14 -32.01 15.69
N HIS A 230 -6.43 -31.08 15.07
CA HIS A 230 -6.25 -29.72 15.57
C HIS A 230 -6.86 -28.73 14.58
N ASP A 231 -6.01 -28.04 13.80
CA ASP A 231 -6.42 -27.10 12.78
C ASP A 231 -5.95 -27.58 11.40
N LEU A 232 -6.89 -27.62 10.47
CA LEU A 232 -6.69 -28.04 9.08
C LEU A 232 -6.31 -26.87 8.17
N MET A 233 -6.46 -25.63 8.62
CA MET A 233 -6.24 -24.44 7.79
C MET A 233 -4.78 -24.02 7.75
N LEU A 234 -4.33 -23.69 6.55
CA LEU A 234 -3.03 -23.12 6.25
C LEU A 234 -3.23 -21.78 5.54
N LEU A 235 -2.50 -20.77 5.97
CA LEU A 235 -2.74 -19.39 5.58
C LEU A 235 -1.50 -18.83 4.89
N SER A 236 -1.72 -18.14 3.78
CA SER A 236 -0.69 -17.40 3.06
C SER A 236 -0.01 -16.38 3.97
N GLY A 237 1.31 -16.20 3.79
CA GLY A 237 2.08 -15.25 4.60
C GLY A 237 2.50 -15.78 5.98
N THR A 238 2.21 -17.05 6.31
CA THR A 238 2.66 -17.68 7.56
C THR A 238 3.89 -18.56 7.34
N HIS A 239 4.68 -18.76 8.41
CA HIS A 239 5.96 -19.48 8.34
C HIS A 239 5.87 -20.87 8.96
N VAL A 240 6.44 -21.86 8.28
CA VAL A 240 6.51 -23.24 8.77
C VAL A 240 7.71 -23.38 9.71
N MET A 241 7.42 -23.59 10.99
CA MET A 241 8.43 -23.64 12.06
C MET A 241 8.86 -25.06 12.39
N GLU A 242 8.05 -26.08 12.08
CA GLU A 242 8.39 -27.48 12.30
C GLU A 242 7.58 -28.39 11.38
N GLY A 243 8.15 -29.55 11.07
CA GLY A 243 7.43 -30.62 10.38
C GLY A 243 7.35 -30.46 8.87
N SER A 244 6.42 -31.21 8.28
CA SER A 244 6.13 -31.19 6.84
C SER A 244 4.70 -31.64 6.58
N GLY A 245 4.19 -31.37 5.39
CA GLY A 245 2.83 -31.77 5.03
C GLY A 245 2.51 -31.58 3.55
N LYS A 246 1.29 -31.96 3.20
CA LYS A 246 0.68 -31.69 1.91
C LYS A 246 -0.59 -30.89 2.15
N MET A 247 -0.77 -29.84 1.37
CA MET A 247 -1.97 -29.00 1.43
C MET A 247 -2.62 -28.89 0.06
N LEU A 248 -3.95 -28.85 0.07
CA LEU A 248 -4.76 -28.49 -1.09
C LEU A 248 -4.90 -26.97 -1.13
N VAL A 249 -4.45 -26.34 -2.21
CA VAL A 249 -4.60 -24.88 -2.38
C VAL A 249 -6.07 -24.54 -2.62
N THR A 250 -6.65 -23.68 -1.77
CA THR A 250 -8.06 -23.28 -1.84
C THR A 250 -8.26 -21.84 -2.29
N ALA A 251 -7.38 -20.92 -1.89
CA ALA A 251 -7.46 -19.52 -2.28
C ALA A 251 -6.07 -18.94 -2.58
N VAL A 252 -5.98 -18.14 -3.64
CA VAL A 252 -4.74 -17.56 -4.16
C VAL A 252 -4.87 -16.05 -4.38
N GLY A 253 -3.75 -15.33 -4.36
CA GLY A 253 -3.68 -13.90 -4.68
C GLY A 253 -4.65 -13.08 -3.84
N VAL A 254 -5.41 -12.20 -4.48
CA VAL A 254 -6.41 -11.32 -3.83
C VAL A 254 -7.54 -12.05 -3.10
N ASN A 255 -7.72 -13.35 -3.36
CA ASN A 255 -8.74 -14.17 -2.71
C ASN A 255 -8.25 -14.85 -1.43
N SER A 256 -6.94 -14.85 -1.17
CA SER A 256 -6.38 -15.38 0.07
C SER A 256 -6.60 -14.40 1.23
N GLN A 257 -6.55 -14.86 2.48
CA GLN A 257 -6.72 -14.03 3.68
C GLN A 257 -5.72 -12.87 3.71
N THR A 258 -4.44 -13.16 3.45
CA THR A 258 -3.40 -12.13 3.36
C THR A 258 -3.62 -11.21 2.17
N GLY A 259 -4.07 -11.74 1.02
CA GLY A 259 -4.41 -10.93 -0.15
C GLY A 259 -5.57 -9.96 0.10
N ILE A 260 -6.61 -10.41 0.82
CA ILE A 260 -7.75 -9.58 1.22
C ILE A 260 -7.28 -8.46 2.15
N ILE A 261 -6.51 -8.79 3.19
CA ILE A 261 -5.98 -7.81 4.13
C ILE A 261 -5.10 -6.79 3.41
N MET A 262 -4.19 -7.24 2.54
CA MET A 262 -3.30 -6.36 1.78
C MET A 262 -4.08 -5.46 0.83
N THR A 263 -5.14 -5.97 0.19
CA THR A 263 -6.01 -5.18 -0.68
C THR A 263 -6.78 -4.12 0.12
N LEU A 264 -7.30 -4.47 1.30
CA LEU A 264 -7.99 -3.54 2.19
C LEU A 264 -7.05 -2.46 2.74
N LEU A 265 -5.84 -2.82 3.16
CA LEU A 265 -4.81 -1.88 3.62
C LEU A 265 -4.35 -0.96 2.49
N GLY A 266 -4.16 -1.51 1.29
CA GLY A 266 -3.84 -0.74 0.08
C GLY A 266 -4.94 0.28 -0.23
N ALA A 267 -6.21 -0.14 -0.22
CA ALA A 267 -7.35 0.74 -0.42
C ALA A 267 -7.43 1.83 0.66
N ALA A 268 -7.27 1.48 1.95
CA ALA A 268 -7.26 2.43 3.05
C ALA A 268 -6.15 3.48 2.90
N LYS A 269 -4.94 3.06 2.50
CA LYS A 269 -3.82 3.97 2.26
C LYS A 269 -4.13 4.97 1.14
N THR A 270 -4.78 4.53 0.06
CA THR A 270 -5.19 5.44 -1.02
C THR A 270 -6.23 6.46 -0.57
N VAL A 271 -7.20 6.06 0.26
CA VAL A 271 -8.22 6.98 0.80
C VAL A 271 -7.58 8.03 1.71
N VAL A 272 -6.69 7.61 2.61
CA VAL A 272 -5.97 8.55 3.51
C VAL A 272 -5.11 9.52 2.70
N GLU A 273 -4.45 9.07 1.62
CA GLU A 273 -3.70 9.96 0.74
C GLU A 273 -4.60 10.97 0.00
N GLU A 274 -5.77 10.54 -0.48
CA GLU A 274 -6.77 11.40 -1.12
C GLU A 274 -7.33 12.44 -0.15
N GLU A 275 -7.72 12.04 1.06
CA GLU A 275 -8.20 12.95 2.12
C GLU A 275 -7.15 13.98 2.52
N ARG A 276 -5.89 13.54 2.70
CA ARG A 276 -4.79 14.45 3.04
C ARG A 276 -4.52 15.46 1.91
N LYS A 277 -4.65 15.05 0.64
CA LYS A 277 -4.55 15.94 -0.52
C LYS A 277 -5.74 16.90 -0.59
N ALA A 278 -6.96 16.44 -0.29
CA ALA A 278 -8.18 17.26 -0.27
C ALA A 278 -8.12 18.32 0.84
N ALA A 279 -7.74 17.96 2.07
CA ALA A 279 -7.58 18.88 3.19
C ALA A 279 -6.52 19.97 2.88
N LYS A 280 -5.41 19.59 2.24
CA LYS A 280 -4.37 20.55 1.82
C LYS A 280 -4.87 21.51 0.73
N ARG A 281 -5.72 21.03 -0.19
CA ARG A 281 -6.38 21.86 -1.21
C ARG A 281 -7.40 22.81 -0.60
N GLU A 282 -8.18 22.35 0.38
CA GLU A 282 -9.19 23.17 1.07
C GLU A 282 -8.56 24.27 1.93
N ASP A 283 -7.52 23.98 2.72
CA ASP A 283 -6.75 25.00 3.47
C ASP A 283 -6.15 26.06 2.52
N SER A 284 -5.62 25.64 1.37
CA SER A 284 -5.11 26.58 0.36
C SER A 284 -6.20 27.46 -0.27
N ARG A 285 -7.44 26.96 -0.38
CA ARG A 285 -8.59 27.69 -0.93
C ARG A 285 -9.16 28.68 0.08
N THR A 286 -9.29 28.27 1.34
CA THR A 286 -9.74 29.11 2.46
C THR A 286 -8.78 30.25 2.75
N ARG A 287 -7.46 30.03 2.63
CA ARG A 287 -6.44 31.10 2.72
C ARG A 287 -6.48 32.09 1.57
N ARG A 288 -6.95 31.67 0.38
CA ARG A 288 -7.10 32.57 -0.78
C ARG A 288 -8.37 33.41 -0.68
N THR A 289 -9.48 32.83 -0.24
CA THR A 289 -10.74 33.58 -0.01
C THR A 289 -10.62 34.56 1.16
N SER A 290 -9.93 34.24 2.24
CA SER A 290 -9.69 35.20 3.32
C SER A 290 -8.81 36.38 2.89
N LYS A 291 -7.85 36.17 1.97
CA LYS A 291 -7.06 37.26 1.35
C LYS A 291 -7.84 38.12 0.37
N LEU A 292 -8.83 37.56 -0.33
CA LEU A 292 -9.69 38.29 -1.27
C LEU A 292 -10.78 39.09 -0.56
N VAL A 293 -11.31 38.60 0.56
CA VAL A 293 -12.32 39.31 1.37
C VAL A 293 -11.68 40.37 2.29
N GLY A 294 -10.41 40.21 2.66
CA GLY A 294 -9.66 41.21 3.44
C GLY A 294 -9.16 42.44 2.66
N GLY A 295 -9.48 42.56 1.38
CA GLY A 295 -9.03 43.66 0.50
C GLY A 295 -9.89 44.92 0.53
N ASP A 296 -11.16 44.83 0.95
CA ASP A 296 -12.11 45.96 0.93
C ASP A 296 -12.55 46.35 2.35
N ALA A 297 -11.60 46.83 3.16
CA ALA A 297 -11.91 47.57 4.38
C ALA A 297 -10.77 48.52 4.77
N VAL A 298 -10.40 49.44 3.87
CA VAL A 298 -9.73 50.69 4.26
C VAL A 298 -10.60 51.85 3.79
N THR A 299 -11.54 52.25 4.64
CA THR A 299 -11.98 53.65 4.72
C THR A 299 -12.33 54.00 6.16
N SER A 300 -11.68 55.08 6.59
CA SER A 300 -11.72 55.80 7.86
C SER A 300 -13.02 55.76 8.67
N SER A 301 -12.88 55.53 9.98
CA SER A 301 -13.24 56.50 11.02
C SER A 301 -12.82 55.93 12.38
N GLY A 302 -12.02 56.68 13.13
CA GLY A 302 -11.49 56.24 14.41
C GLY A 302 -12.54 56.13 15.51
N PHE A 303 -12.34 55.21 16.45
CA PHE A 303 -12.82 55.33 17.83
C PHE A 303 -12.16 54.28 18.74
N GLU A 304 -11.50 54.81 19.77
CA GLU A 304 -11.15 54.34 21.12
C GLU A 304 -10.74 52.89 21.46
N ASP A 305 -9.73 52.87 22.32
CA ASP A 305 -9.06 51.78 23.02
C ASP A 305 -9.96 50.90 23.91
N GLY A 306 -9.55 49.63 24.03
CA GLY A 306 -9.61 48.89 25.30
C GLY A 306 -10.87 48.07 25.56
N THR A 307 -10.88 46.78 25.19
CA THR A 307 -11.65 45.72 25.91
C THR A 307 -11.43 44.25 25.46
N ALA A 308 -10.37 43.89 24.72
CA ALA A 308 -10.22 42.52 24.19
C ALA A 308 -9.10 41.68 24.81
N GLN A 309 -8.62 42.02 26.03
CA GLN A 309 -7.56 41.24 26.71
C GLN A 309 -8.07 40.42 27.92
N ALA A 310 -9.36 40.43 28.23
CA ALA A 310 -9.92 39.80 29.43
C ALA A 310 -10.68 38.47 29.21
N LEU A 311 -10.86 38.01 27.96
CA LEU A 311 -11.69 36.82 27.67
C LEU A 311 -10.92 35.58 27.18
N LEU A 312 -9.61 35.69 26.96
CA LEU A 312 -8.77 34.57 26.49
C LEU A 312 -8.02 33.83 27.62
N THR A 313 -7.93 34.43 28.81
CA THR A 313 -7.24 33.82 29.96
C THR A 313 -8.13 32.86 30.76
N ASP A 314 -9.46 32.96 30.65
CA ASP A 314 -10.37 32.16 31.49
C ASP A 314 -10.74 30.80 30.89
N ARG A 315 -10.56 30.60 29.57
CA ARG A 315 -10.83 29.30 28.91
C ARG A 315 -9.64 28.33 28.89
N PHE A 316 -8.42 28.80 29.14
CA PHE A 316 -7.24 27.92 29.17
C PHE A 316 -6.94 27.31 30.55
N SER A 317 -7.50 27.85 31.64
CA SER A 317 -7.27 27.32 32.99
C SER A 317 -8.19 26.13 33.36
N CYS A 318 -9.43 26.10 32.86
CA CYS A 318 -10.38 25.01 33.19
C CYS A 318 -10.10 23.67 32.49
N ALA A 319 -9.41 23.65 31.35
CA ALA A 319 -9.17 22.41 30.60
C ALA A 319 -7.98 21.59 31.15
N PHE A 320 -7.11 22.18 31.98
CA PHE A 320 -5.90 21.51 32.46
C PHE A 320 -6.09 20.77 33.80
N PHE A 321 -7.13 21.08 34.58
CA PHE A 321 -7.38 20.43 35.88
C PHE A 321 -8.29 19.19 35.81
N HIS A 322 -9.02 18.96 34.71
CA HIS A 322 -9.94 17.81 34.63
C HIS A 322 -9.27 16.50 34.15
N LYS A 323 -7.99 16.52 33.77
CA LYS A 323 -7.27 15.32 33.27
C LYS A 323 -6.31 14.69 34.29
N ALA A 324 -6.27 15.20 35.53
CA ALA A 324 -5.44 14.65 36.61
C ALA A 324 -6.23 13.86 37.67
N ALA A 325 -7.55 13.74 37.54
CA ALA A 325 -8.41 13.09 38.55
C ALA A 325 -9.02 11.74 38.12
N GLU A 326 -8.66 11.20 36.95
CA GLU A 326 -9.22 9.95 36.41
C GLU A 326 -8.17 8.84 36.23
N SER A 327 -7.02 8.96 36.90
CA SER A 327 -5.96 7.94 36.93
C SER A 327 -5.72 7.35 38.33
N ASP A 328 -6.75 7.35 39.18
CA ASP A 328 -6.73 6.59 40.44
C ASP A 328 -8.14 6.05 40.75
N LYS A 329 -8.54 5.02 39.99
CA LYS A 329 -9.49 3.98 40.39
C LYS A 329 -9.47 2.80 39.41
#